data_AF-W4VNP0-F1
#
_entry.id   AF-W4VNP0-F1
#
_cell.length_a   1.000
_cell.length_b   1.000
_cell.length_c   1.000
_cell.angle_alpha   90.00
_cell.angle_beta   90.00
_cell.angle_gamma   90.00
#
_symmetry.space_group_name_H-M   'P 1'
#
loop_
_entity.id
_entity.type
_entity.pdbx_description
1 polymer ?
#
loop_
_entity_poly.entity_id
_entity_poly.type
_entity_poly.pdbx_seq_one_letter_code
_entity_poly.pdbx_strand_id
1 'polypeptide(L)' 'MVIKGQTAYVQAGAGIVYDSDPESEYQETLNKAKSLLEVSKK' A
#
# COMPACT_ATOMS: atom_id res chain seq x y z
N MET A 1 1.03 -2.28 9.62
CA MET A 1 -0.31 -2.90 9.75
C MET A 1 -0.73 -2.81 11.21
N VAL A 2 -1.94 -2.35 11.48
CA VAL A 2 -2.51 -2.27 12.84
C VAL A 2 -3.80 -3.08 12.87
N ILE A 3 -3.95 -3.99 13.83
CA ILE A 3 -5.16 -4.81 13.98
C ILE A 3 -5.96 -4.28 15.16
N LYS A 4 -7.21 -3.92 14.92
CA LYS A 4 -8.16 -3.49 15.95
C LYS A 4 -9.39 -4.40 15.90
N GLY A 5 -9.49 -5.29 16.87
CA GLY A 5 -10.53 -6.33 16.89
C GLY A 5 -10.36 -7.28 15.70
N GLN A 6 -11.36 -7.34 14.82
CA GLN A 6 -11.38 -8.19 13.62
C GLN A 6 -10.97 -7.45 12.34
N THR A 7 -10.54 -6.18 12.44
CA THR A 7 -10.16 -5.36 11.27
C THR A 7 -8.67 -5.08 11.27
N ALA A 8 -8.01 -5.41 10.15
CA ALA A 8 -6.63 -5.04 9.88
C ALA A 8 -6.56 -3.79 9.01
N TYR A 9 -5.83 -2.78 9.49
CA TYR A 9 -5.56 -1.54 8.78
C TYR A 9 -4.14 -1.58 8.22
N VAL A 10 -4.02 -1.36 6.91
CA VAL A 10 -2.74 -1.33 6.20
C VAL A 10 -2.61 0.04 5.55
N GLN A 11 -1.45 0.67 5.74
CA GLN A 11 -1.10 1.92 5.10
C GLN A 11 0.10 1.67 4.20
N ALA A 12 0.03 2.20 2.99
CA ALA A 12 1.12 2.29 2.04
C ALA A 12 1.21 3.74 1.55
N GLY A 13 2.36 4.12 1.05
CA GLY A 13 2.58 5.44 0.46
C GLY A 13 3.70 5.40 -0.57
N ALA A 14 3.80 6.51 -1.30
CA ALA A 14 4.79 6.79 -2.31
C ALA A 14 5.58 8.05 -1.93
N GLY A 15 6.85 8.12 -2.35
CA GLY A 15 7.70 9.27 -2.14
C GLY A 15 7.71 10.15 -3.37
N ILE A 16 6.98 11.25 -3.34
CA ILE A 16 6.84 12.14 -4.49
C ILE A 16 8.09 13.02 -4.66
N VAL A 17 8.65 13.02 -5.87
CA VAL A 17 9.75 13.89 -6.31
C VAL A 17 9.30 14.77 -7.48
N TYR A 18 10.17 15.66 -7.95
CA TYR A 18 9.83 16.67 -8.95
C TYR A 18 9.33 16.08 -10.28
N ASP A 19 9.90 14.95 -10.68
CA ASP A 19 9.61 14.21 -11.91
C ASP A 19 8.65 13.04 -11.72
N SER A 20 8.05 12.90 -10.52
CA SER A 20 7.07 11.85 -10.26
C SER A 20 5.81 12.03 -11.11
N ASP A 21 5.31 10.91 -11.62
CA ASP A 21 4.02 10.83 -12.31
C ASP A 21 2.93 10.36 -11.34
N PRO A 22 1.84 11.14 -11.13
CA PRO A 22 0.81 10.81 -10.15
C PRO A 22 0.15 9.45 -10.34
N GLU A 23 -0.04 8.99 -11.58
CA GLU A 23 -0.67 7.71 -11.88
C GLU A 23 0.26 6.55 -11.50
N SER A 24 1.53 6.68 -11.84
CA SER A 24 2.57 5.71 -11.52
C SER A 24 2.76 5.55 -10.00
N GLU A 25 2.84 6.65 -9.26
CA GLU A 25 3.02 6.65 -7.79
C GLU A 25 1.80 6.10 -7.05
N TYR A 26 0.60 6.34 -7.60
CA TYR A 26 -0.63 5.72 -7.10
C TYR A 26 -0.59 4.20 -7.30
N GLN A 27 -0.19 3.75 -8.49
CA GLN A 27 -0.08 2.32 -8.78
C GLN A 27 0.98 1.65 -7.90
N GLU A 28 2.11 2.31 -7.63
CA GLU A 28 3.12 1.84 -6.69
C GLU A 28 2.55 1.67 -5.28
N THR A 29 1.82 2.67 -4.79
CA THR A 29 1.18 2.64 -3.47
C THR A 29 0.20 1.47 -3.35
N LEU A 30 -0.62 1.23 -4.39
CA LEU A 30 -1.53 0.09 -4.44
C LEU A 30 -0.78 -1.25 -4.47
N ASN A 31 0.30 -1.36 -5.24
CA ASN A 31 1.09 -2.59 -5.33
C ASN A 31 1.71 -2.92 -3.97
N LYS A 32 2.32 -1.94 -3.29
CA LYS A 32 2.86 -2.11 -1.93
C LYS A 32 1.80 -2.56 -0.93
N ALA A 33 0.61 -1.97 -0.98
CA ALA A 33 -0.51 -2.36 -0.11
C ALA A 33 -0.99 -3.79 -0.41
N LYS A 34 -1.13 -4.15 -1.70
CA LYS A 34 -1.56 -5.49 -2.14
C LYS A 34 -0.59 -6.57 -1.70
N SER A 35 0.72 -6.35 -1.84
CA SER A 35 1.73 -7.33 -1.41
C SER A 35 1.59 -7.69 0.08
N LEU A 36 1.23 -6.72 0.93
CA LEU A 36 0.99 -6.98 2.37
C LEU A 36 -0.28 -7.81 2.63
N LEU A 37 -1.30 -7.69 1.77
CA LEU A 37 -2.55 -8.44 1.88
C LEU A 37 -2.47 -9.84 1.27
N GLU A 38 -1.76 -10.01 0.15
CA GLU A 38 -1.63 -11.30 -0.54
C GLU A 38 -0.79 -12.31 0.23
N VAL A 39 0.27 -11.85 0.93
CA VAL A 39 1.08 -12.73 1.79
C VAL A 39 0.26 -13.37 2.93
N SER A 40 -0.89 -12.79 3.29
CA SER A 40 -1.77 -13.31 4.33
C SER A 40 -2.82 -14.32 3.84
N LYS A 41 -2.92 -14.58 2.52
CA LYS A 41 -3.80 -15.63 1.98
C LYS A 41 -3.03 -16.95 1.89
N LYS A 42 -3.21 -17.82 2.88
CA LYS A 42 -2.82 -19.24 2.83
C LYS A 42 -4.06 -20.12 2.91
#